data_AF-A0A960MQ03-F1
#
_entry.id   AF-A0A960MQ03-F1
#
_cell.length_a   1.000
_cell.length_b   1.000
_cell.length_c   1.000
_cell.angle_alpha   90.00
_cell.angle_beta   90.00
_cell.angle_gamma   90.00
#
_symmetry.space_group_name_H-M   'P 1'
#
loop_
_entity.id
_entity.type
_entity.pdbx_description
1 polymer ?
#
loop_
_entity_poly.entity_id
_entity_poly.type
_entity_poly.pdbx_seq_one_letter_code
_entity_poly.pdbx_strand_id
1 'polypeptide(L)'
;MEDFKADLADYFADLARYRMPFGRYQNRAIYDLPLEYLQWFVERRGGFPSGRLGELMSFVYHTKADGAEMIFAPLRKAGKSGGPF
;
A
#
# COMPACT_ATOMS: atom_id res chain seq x y z
N MET A 1 -19.78 -14.56 -3.19
CA MET A 1 -18.48 -14.35 -3.89
C MET A 1 -18.35 -12.92 -4.45
N GLU A 2 -19.39 -12.08 -4.36
CA GLU A 2 -19.33 -10.63 -4.66
C GLU A 2 -18.75 -9.79 -3.52
N ASP A 3 -18.93 -10.21 -2.27
CA ASP A 3 -18.49 -9.50 -1.07
C ASP A 3 -16.97 -9.31 -1.03
N PHE A 4 -16.22 -10.32 -1.47
CA PHE A 4 -14.76 -10.26 -1.54
C PHE A 4 -14.25 -9.25 -2.58
N LYS A 5 -14.95 -9.14 -3.71
CA LYS A 5 -14.59 -8.18 -4.77
C LYS A 5 -14.85 -6.74 -4.33
N ALA A 6 -15.92 -6.52 -3.56
CA ALA A 6 -16.24 -5.21 -3.00
C ALA A 6 -15.19 -4.76 -1.97
N ASP A 7 -14.78 -5.65 -1.06
CA ASP A 7 -13.72 -5.37 -0.09
C ASP A 7 -12.39 -5.02 -0.80
N LEU A 8 -11.99 -5.82 -1.79
CA LEU A 8 -10.78 -5.55 -2.56
C LEU A 8 -10.83 -4.19 -3.29
N ALA A 9 -11.98 -3.83 -3.84
CA ALA A 9 -12.16 -2.53 -4.51
C ALA A 9 -12.00 -1.37 -3.53
N ASP A 10 -12.51 -1.50 -2.30
CA ASP A 10 -12.36 -0.52 -1.24
C ASP A 10 -10.89 -0.34 -0.81
N TYR A 11 -10.16 -1.45 -0.63
CA TYR A 11 -8.71 -1.43 -0.40
C TYR A 11 -7.96 -0.67 -1.50
N PHE A 12 -8.29 -0.91 -2.77
CA PHE A 12 -7.66 -0.23 -3.90
C PHE A 12 -7.99 1.27 -3.94
N ALA A 13 -9.24 1.65 -3.61
CA ALA A 13 -9.65 3.04 -3.52
C ALA A 13 -8.90 3.79 -2.42
N ASP A 14 -8.69 3.15 -1.27
CA ASP A 14 -7.88 3.72 -0.20
C ASP A 14 -6.40 3.81 -0.57
N LEU A 15 -5.82 2.75 -1.14
CA LEU A 15 -4.43 2.77 -1.60
C LEU A 15 -4.15 3.89 -2.61
N ALA A 16 -5.13 4.25 -3.45
CA ALA A 16 -5.00 5.36 -4.38
C ALA A 16 -4.81 6.71 -3.65
N ARG A 17 -5.50 6.91 -2.52
CA ARG A 17 -5.56 8.17 -1.76
C ARG A 17 -4.51 8.25 -0.66
N TYR A 18 -4.27 7.16 0.05
CA TYR A 18 -3.39 7.14 1.20
C TYR A 18 -1.94 7.39 0.80
N ARG A 19 -1.30 8.24 1.60
CA ARG A 19 0.13 8.51 1.55
C ARG A 19 0.71 8.22 2.91
N MET A 20 1.97 7.78 2.93
CA MET A 20 2.69 7.51 4.16
C MET A 20 2.81 8.82 4.97
N PRO A 21 2.30 8.90 6.20
CA PRO A 21 2.24 10.18 6.93
C PRO A 21 3.54 10.54 7.66
N PHE A 22 4.50 9.63 7.76
CA PHE A 22 5.76 9.83 8.51
C PHE A 22 6.89 8.95 7.98
N GLY A 23 8.10 9.17 8.51
CA GLY A 23 9.27 8.34 8.26
C GLY A 23 9.96 8.64 6.92
N ARG A 24 10.88 7.77 6.52
CA ARG A 24 11.73 7.96 5.32
C ARG A 24 10.93 8.13 4.03
N TYR A 25 9.76 7.52 3.94
CA TYR A 25 8.91 7.54 2.73
C TYR A 25 7.68 8.43 2.88
N GLN A 26 7.73 9.46 3.74
CA GLN A 26 6.62 10.39 3.91
C GLN A 26 6.13 10.96 2.56
N ASN A 27 4.82 11.15 2.43
CA ASN A 27 4.12 11.57 1.21
C ASN A 27 4.19 10.60 0.02
N ARG A 28 4.83 9.43 0.16
CA ARG A 28 4.79 8.38 -0.87
C ARG A 28 3.51 7.55 -0.75
N ALA A 29 3.01 7.05 -1.88
CA ALA A 29 1.89 6.12 -1.89
C ALA A 29 2.23 4.81 -1.17
N ILE A 30 1.26 4.27 -0.41
CA ILE A 30 1.48 3.06 0.40
C ILE A 30 1.86 1.85 -0.47
N TYR A 31 1.22 1.70 -1.64
CA TYR A 31 1.51 0.62 -2.61
C TYR A 31 2.91 0.73 -3.27
N ASP A 32 3.57 1.88 -3.15
CA ASP A 32 4.90 2.15 -3.71
C ASP A 32 6.01 2.04 -2.64
N LEU A 33 5.66 1.71 -1.40
CA LEU A 33 6.64 1.46 -0.35
C LEU A 33 7.47 0.21 -0.69
N PRO A 34 8.80 0.26 -0.51
CA PRO A 34 9.64 -0.90 -0.75
C PRO A 34 9.36 -1.99 0.29
N LEU A 35 9.47 -3.25 -0.13
CA LEU A 35 9.20 -4.42 0.72
C LEU A 35 10.05 -4.39 1.99
N GLU A 36 11.34 -4.09 1.87
CA GLU A 36 12.28 -4.00 3.01
C GLU A 36 11.82 -2.98 4.08
N TYR A 37 11.19 -1.88 3.65
CA TYR A 37 10.67 -0.87 4.57
C TYR A 37 9.45 -1.39 5.33
N LEU A 38 8.56 -2.09 4.65
CA LEU A 38 7.40 -2.72 5.28
C LEU A 38 7.83 -3.86 6.22
N GLN A 39 8.80 -4.65 5.79
CA GLN A 39 9.40 -5.72 6.59
C GLN A 39 10.03 -5.17 7.88
N TRP A 40 10.69 -4.01 7.84
CA TRP A 40 11.20 -3.33 9.04
C TRP A 40 10.10 -3.05 10.07
N PHE A 41 8.88 -2.70 9.66
CA PHE A 41 7.77 -2.54 10.60
C PHE A 41 7.40 -3.85 11.29
N VAL A 42 7.31 -4.94 10.51
CA VAL A 42 6.96 -6.27 11.00
C VAL A 42 8.01 -6.78 11.98
N GLU A 43 9.29 -6.75 11.60
CA GLU A 43 10.37 -7.38 12.36
C GLU A 43 10.94 -6.51 13.47
N ARG A 44 11.06 -5.20 13.25
CA ARG A 44 11.80 -4.30 14.16
C ARG A 44 10.92 -3.33 14.94
N ARG A 45 9.71 -3.05 14.46
CA ARG A 45 8.82 -2.04 15.05
C ARG A 45 7.62 -2.61 15.79
N GLY A 46 7.54 -3.95 15.91
CA GLY A 46 6.46 -4.65 16.60
C GLY A 46 5.16 -4.73 15.80
N GLY A 47 5.21 -4.51 14.48
CA GLY A 47 4.06 -4.55 13.58
C GLY A 47 3.70 -3.20 12.95
N PHE A 48 2.63 -3.23 12.16
CA PHE A 48 2.06 -2.04 11.51
C PHE A 48 1.25 -1.18 12.51
N PRO A 49 1.13 0.14 12.26
CA PRO A 49 0.31 1.01 13.10
C PRO A 49 -1.16 0.58 13.10
N SER A 50 -1.91 0.83 14.17
CA SER A 50 -3.33 0.47 14.22
C SER A 50 -4.19 1.28 13.25
N GLY A 51 -5.35 0.72 12.90
CA GLY A 51 -6.33 1.35 12.02
C GLY A 51 -6.00 1.22 10.54
N ARG A 52 -6.72 2.00 9.72
CA ARG A 52 -6.73 1.82 8.26
C ARG A 52 -5.34 1.87 7.62
N LEU A 53 -4.45 2.73 8.11
CA LEU A 53 -3.08 2.81 7.59
C LEU A 53 -2.33 1.48 7.73
N GLY A 54 -2.41 0.82 8.89
CA GLY A 54 -1.73 -0.45 9.10
C GLY A 54 -2.34 -1.59 8.32
N GLU A 55 -3.66 -1.59 8.16
CA GLU A 55 -4.36 -2.57 7.31
C GLU A 55 -3.86 -2.47 5.86
N LEU A 56 -3.77 -1.24 5.32
CA LEU A 56 -3.23 -1.00 3.98
C LEU A 56 -1.74 -1.38 3.87
N MET A 57 -0.92 -1.04 4.86
CA MET A 57 0.49 -1.41 4.89
C MET A 57 0.69 -2.93 4.95
N SER A 58 -0.11 -3.62 5.75
CA SER A 58 -0.12 -5.08 5.87
C SER A 58 -0.52 -5.75 4.57
N PHE A 59 -1.60 -5.27 3.95
CA PHE A 59 -2.06 -5.77 2.65
C PHE A 59 -0.98 -5.62 1.58
N VAL A 60 -0.35 -4.44 1.48
CA VAL A 60 0.75 -4.20 0.53
C VAL A 60 1.96 -5.08 0.83
N TYR A 61 2.32 -5.25 2.10
CA TYR A 61 3.42 -6.10 2.52
C TYR A 61 3.22 -7.54 2.08
N HIS A 62 2.07 -8.14 2.43
CA HIS A 62 1.77 -9.52 2.07
C HIS A 62 1.69 -9.71 0.56
N THR A 63 1.07 -8.78 -0.16
CA THR A 63 1.01 -8.81 -1.63
C THR A 63 2.41 -8.79 -2.26
N LYS A 64 3.32 -7.96 -1.74
CA LYS A 64 4.69 -7.87 -2.23
C LYS A 64 5.53 -9.09 -1.87
N ALA A 65 5.37 -9.61 -0.65
CA ALA A 65 6.05 -10.80 -0.19
C ALA A 65 5.66 -12.04 -1.01
N ASP A 66 4.40 -12.10 -1.48
CA ASP A 66 3.90 -13.15 -2.37
C ASP A 66 4.34 -12.98 -3.84
N GLY A 67 4.95 -11.83 -4.18
CA GLY A 67 5.34 -11.50 -5.57
C GLY A 67 4.18 -10.99 -6.44
N ALA A 68 2.99 -10.79 -5.87
CA ALA A 68 1.79 -10.33 -6.57
C ALA A 68 1.72 -8.80 -6.75
N GLU A 69 2.83 -8.06 -6.62
CA GLU A 69 2.80 -6.58 -6.62
C GLU A 69 2.31 -5.94 -7.93
N MET A 70 2.28 -6.71 -9.01
CA MET A 70 1.73 -6.31 -10.30
C MET A 70 0.26 -5.89 -10.20
N ILE A 71 -0.48 -6.35 -9.18
CA ILE A 71 -1.86 -5.90 -8.94
C ILE A 71 -1.95 -4.40 -8.72
N PHE A 72 -0.88 -3.74 -8.28
CA PHE A 72 -0.83 -2.28 -8.05
C PHE A 72 -0.51 -1.47 -9.32
N ALA A 73 -0.16 -2.11 -10.43
CA ALA A 73 0.10 -1.45 -11.71
C ALA A 73 -1.00 -0.46 -12.15
N PRO A 74 -2.31 -0.76 -12.06
CA PRO A 74 -3.37 0.21 -12.37
C PRO A 74 -3.31 1.47 -11.50
N LEU A 75 -2.94 1.36 -10.23
CA LEU A 75 -2.80 2.51 -9.33
C LEU A 75 -1.65 3.43 -9.75
N ARG A 76 -0.52 2.83 -10.19
CA ARG A 76 0.63 3.57 -10.74
C ARG A 76 0.27 4.30 -12.04
N LYS A 77 -0.57 3.69 -12.89
CA LYS A 77 -1.04 4.33 -14.14
C LYS A 77 -1.99 5.48 -13.88
N ALA A 78 -2.95 5.30 -12.95
CA ALA A 78 -3.89 6.34 -12.57
C ALA A 78 -3.17 7.58 -11.98
N GLY A 79 -2.14 7.37 -11.16
CA GLY A 79 -1.34 8.44 -10.56
C GLY A 79 -0.41 9.18 -11.55
N LYS A 80 -0.13 8.62 -12.73
CA LYS A 80 0.71 9.25 -13.78
C LYS A 80 -0.08 10.14 -14.76
N SER A 81 -1.37 10.34 -14.52
CA SER A 81 -2.23 11.22 -15.34
C SER A 81 -2.11 12.71 -14.98
N GLY A 82 -1.22 13.07 -14.05
CA GLY A 82 -1.03 14.45 -13.58
C GLY A 82 0.45 14.82 -13.44
N GLY A 83 1.06 15.26 -14.55
CA GLY A 83 2.16 16.22 -14.56
C GLY A 83 3.60 15.66 -14.59
N PRO A 84 4.49 16.24 -15.43
CA PRO A 84 5.92 15.95 -15.44
C PRO A 84 6.61 16.82 -14.37
N PHE A 85 7.19 16.20 -13.36
CA PHE A 85 8.22 16.81 -12.52
C PHE A 85 9.23 15.75 -12.12
#